data_AF-A0A7R8H342-F1
#
_entry.id   AF-A0A7R8H342-F1
#
_cell.length_a   1.000
_cell.length_b   1.000
_cell.length_c   1.000
_cell.angle_alpha   90.00
_cell.angle_beta   90.00
_cell.angle_gamma   90.00
#
_symmetry.space_group_name_H-M   'P 1'
#
loop_
_entity.id
_entity.type
_entity.pdbx_description
1 polymer ?
#
loop_
_entity_poly.entity_id
_entity_poly.type
_entity_poly.pdbx_seq_one_letter_code
_entity_poly.pdbx_strand_id
1 'polypeptide(L)'
;MRPPKPGGAATTVSFHVTVMSLDTIDEGSMTYAADVFFAQEWKDHRLILPDNMTREYRLLPVEWLHLIWRPDSFFKNAKKDKNHSLHGQIDTFALMPHEF
;
A
#
# COMPACT_ATOMS: atom_id res chain seq x y z
N MET A 1 -3.69 1.56 15.65
CA MET A 1 -2.93 0.51 16.39
C MET A 1 -1.70 0.15 15.60
N ARG A 2 -0.49 0.04 16.15
CA ARG A 2 0.71 -0.46 15.43
C ARG A 2 0.74 -2.00 15.47
N PRO A 3 1.40 -2.70 14.54
CA PRO A 3 1.49 -4.14 14.60
C PRO A 3 2.46 -4.56 15.72
N PRO A 4 2.32 -5.76 16.28
CA PRO A 4 3.28 -6.28 17.26
C PRO A 4 4.69 -6.31 16.70
N LYS A 5 5.67 -6.11 17.56
CA LYS A 5 7.10 -6.15 17.23
C LYS A 5 7.74 -7.41 17.84
N PRO A 6 7.74 -8.57 17.15
CA PRO A 6 8.49 -9.72 17.65
C PRO A 6 9.96 -9.33 17.85
N GLY A 7 10.51 -9.63 19.03
CA GLY A 7 11.89 -9.28 19.36
C GLY A 7 12.20 -7.78 19.40
N GLY A 8 11.19 -6.90 19.42
CA GLY A 8 11.37 -5.44 19.43
C GLY A 8 11.78 -4.83 18.09
N ALA A 9 11.89 -5.63 17.03
CA ALA A 9 12.27 -5.16 15.70
C ALA A 9 11.25 -4.18 15.10
N ALA A 10 11.72 -3.27 14.26
CA ALA A 10 10.83 -2.39 13.48
C ALA A 10 10.06 -3.21 12.42
N THR A 11 8.86 -2.75 12.07
CA THR A 11 8.11 -3.32 10.95
C THR A 11 8.78 -2.90 9.65
N THR A 12 9.32 -3.87 8.91
CA THR A 12 9.77 -3.65 7.54
C THR A 12 8.56 -3.55 6.63
N VAL A 13 8.53 -2.49 5.82
CA VAL A 13 7.51 -2.26 4.79
C VAL A 13 8.22 -2.23 3.45
N SER A 14 7.89 -3.19 2.59
CA SER A 14 8.34 -3.22 1.20
C SER A 14 7.32 -2.49 0.34
N PHE A 15 7.78 -1.74 -0.65
CA PHE A 15 6.91 -1.08 -1.61
C PHE A 15 7.37 -1.38 -3.03
N HIS A 16 6.39 -1.44 -3.93
CA HIS A 16 6.62 -1.57 -5.36
C HIS A 16 5.85 -0.46 -6.06
N VAL A 17 6.54 0.26 -6.96
CA VAL A 17 5.95 1.37 -7.71
C VAL A 17 6.18 1.15 -9.18
N THR A 18 5.10 1.07 -9.94
CA THR A 18 5.14 1.07 -11.41
C THR A 18 4.56 2.39 -11.90
N VAL A 19 5.33 3.13 -12.68
CA VAL A 19 4.82 4.30 -13.39
C VAL A 19 4.11 3.80 -14.64
N MET A 20 2.79 4.01 -14.69
CA MET A 20 1.95 3.59 -15.82
C MET A 20 1.96 4.66 -16.91
N SER A 21 1.89 5.92 -16.51
CA SER A 21 1.92 7.08 -17.41
C SER A 21 2.63 8.26 -16.73
N LEU A 22 3.25 9.11 -17.55
CA LEU A 22 3.60 10.47 -17.19
C LEU A 22 2.79 11.37 -18.12
N ASP A 23 2.03 12.29 -17.55
CA ASP A 23 1.14 13.19 -18.28
C ASP A 23 1.67 14.63 -18.14
N THR A 24 0.77 15.58 -17.90
CA THR A 24 0.99 17.02 -18.03
C THR A 24 2.18 17.46 -17.21
N ILE A 25 3.17 18.08 -17.87
CA ILE A 25 4.30 18.76 -17.25
C ILE A 25 4.02 20.26 -17.32
N ASP A 26 4.00 20.92 -16.18
CA ASP A 26 3.88 22.38 -16.07
C ASP A 26 5.20 22.97 -15.59
N GLU A 27 5.90 23.64 -16.51
CA GLU A 27 7.18 24.29 -16.25
C GLU A 27 7.04 25.52 -15.33
N GLY A 28 5.92 26.24 -15.40
CA GLY A 28 5.68 27.45 -14.63
C GLY A 28 5.50 27.16 -13.14
N SER A 29 4.82 26.06 -12.81
CA SER A 29 4.66 25.60 -11.42
C SER A 29 5.67 24.53 -10.99
N MET A 30 6.52 24.06 -11.93
CA MET A 30 7.44 22.94 -11.78
C MET A 30 6.72 21.67 -11.27
N THR A 31 5.66 21.27 -11.95
CA THR A 31 4.84 20.10 -11.57
C THR A 31 4.67 19.12 -12.72
N TYR A 32 4.35 17.88 -12.37
CA TYR A 32 3.94 16.86 -13.34
C TYR A 32 2.78 16.02 -12.78
N ALA A 33 1.97 15.47 -13.66
CA ALA A 33 0.99 14.43 -13.35
C ALA A 33 1.53 13.04 -13.73
N ALA A 34 1.24 12.02 -12.92
CA ALA A 34 1.65 10.65 -13.16
C ALA A 34 0.60 9.67 -12.62
N ASP A 35 0.29 8.66 -13.42
CA ASP A 35 -0.48 7.50 -12.94
C ASP A 35 0.50 6.44 -12.47
N VAL A 36 0.36 6.03 -11.22
CA VAL A 36 1.24 5.02 -10.60
C VAL A 36 0.43 3.87 -10.04
N PHE A 37 0.88 2.65 -10.30
CA PHE A 37 0.50 1.50 -9.50
C PHE A 37 1.42 1.43 -8.29
N PHE A 38 0.85 1.52 -7.09
CA PHE A 38 1.58 1.52 -5.83
C PHE A 38 1.13 0.35 -4.97
N ALA A 39 2.03 -0.60 -4.71
CA ALA A 39 1.79 -1.76 -3.87
C ALA A 39 2.67 -1.71 -2.62
N GLN A 40 2.13 -2.22 -1.51
CA GLN A 40 2.82 -2.30 -0.23
C GLN A 40 2.68 -3.68 0.37
N GLU A 41 3.74 -4.14 1.00
CA GLU A 41 3.78 -5.42 1.71
C GLU A 41 4.40 -5.20 3.09
N TRP A 42 3.79 -5.81 4.10
CA TRP A 42 4.32 -5.84 5.46
C TRP A 42 3.90 -7.13 6.16
N LYS A 43 4.71 -7.56 7.12
CA LYS A 43 4.42 -8.73 7.95
C LYS A 43 3.67 -8.33 9.22
N ASP A 44 2.43 -8.79 9.38
CA ASP A 44 1.66 -8.70 10.62
C ASP A 44 1.39 -10.09 11.19
N HIS A 45 2.06 -10.44 12.29
CA HIS A 45 2.03 -11.76 12.91
C HIS A 45 0.66 -12.14 13.50
N ARG A 46 -0.30 -11.21 13.53
CA ARG A 46 -1.67 -11.48 13.99
C ARG A 46 -2.57 -11.97 12.86
N LEU A 47 -2.20 -11.70 11.60
CA LEU A 47 -2.99 -12.03 10.42
C LEU A 47 -2.52 -13.35 9.83
N ILE A 48 -2.88 -14.45 10.50
CA ILE A 48 -2.48 -15.80 10.13
C ILE A 48 -3.62 -16.48 9.37
N LEU A 49 -3.29 -17.09 8.23
CA LEU A 49 -4.23 -17.91 7.48
C LEU A 49 -4.41 -19.29 8.15
N PRO A 50 -5.62 -19.88 8.14
CA PRO A 50 -5.83 -21.23 8.69
C PRO A 50 -5.01 -22.29 7.96
N ASP A 51 -4.46 -23.27 8.69
CA ASP A 51 -3.61 -24.34 8.13
C ASP A 51 -4.32 -25.23 7.10
N ASN A 52 -5.65 -25.30 7.16
CA ASN A 52 -6.46 -26.12 6.26
C ASN A 52 -6.81 -25.44 4.92
N MET A 53 -6.05 -24.41 4.55
CA MET A 53 -6.26 -23.67 3.30
C MET A 53 -5.62 -24.35 2.09
N THR A 54 -6.38 -24.46 1.01
CA THR A 54 -5.93 -25.02 -0.27
C THR A 54 -5.30 -23.99 -1.23
N ARG A 55 -5.33 -22.69 -0.89
CA ARG A 55 -4.81 -21.61 -1.76
C ARG A 55 -3.63 -20.90 -1.10
N GLU A 56 -2.66 -20.52 -1.90
CA GLU A 56 -1.45 -19.80 -1.49
C GLU A 56 -1.70 -18.34 -1.11
N TYR A 57 -2.92 -17.81 -1.25
CA TYR A 57 -3.29 -16.48 -0.74
C TYR A 57 -4.82 -16.34 -0.61
N ARG A 58 -5.25 -15.30 0.10
CA ARG A 58 -6.66 -14.87 0.16
C ARG A 58 -6.77 -13.43 -0.30
N LEU A 59 -7.62 -13.16 -1.29
CA LEU A 59 -8.15 -11.82 -1.51
C LEU A 59 -9.15 -11.51 -0.40
N LEU A 60 -8.99 -10.36 0.24
CA LEU A 60 -9.88 -9.88 1.28
C LEU A 60 -10.64 -8.64 0.81
N PRO A 61 -11.85 -8.41 1.35
CA PRO A 61 -12.57 -7.16 1.10
C PRO A 61 -11.73 -5.96 1.54
N VAL A 62 -11.67 -4.91 0.72
CA VAL A 62 -10.82 -3.73 0.95
C VAL A 62 -11.24 -3.00 2.23
N GLU A 63 -12.51 -3.11 2.63
CA GLU A 63 -13.07 -2.51 3.84
C GLU A 63 -12.38 -3.03 5.11
N TRP A 64 -11.78 -4.23 5.07
CA TRP A 64 -11.05 -4.80 6.20
C TRP A 64 -9.80 -4.00 6.55
N LEU A 65 -9.27 -3.19 5.62
CA LEU A 65 -8.16 -2.27 5.89
C LEU A 65 -8.49 -1.23 6.97
N HIS A 66 -9.77 -0.98 7.27
CA HIS A 66 -10.18 -0.12 8.38
C HIS A 66 -10.03 -0.81 9.74
N LEU A 67 -9.96 -2.14 9.77
CA LEU A 67 -9.91 -2.96 10.99
C LEU A 67 -8.48 -3.43 11.31
N ILE A 68 -7.56 -3.37 10.34
CA ILE A 68 -6.17 -3.77 10.52
C ILE A 68 -5.24 -2.56 10.50
N TRP A 69 -4.04 -2.73 11.06
CA TRP A 69 -3.02 -1.73 10.88
C TRP A 69 -2.49 -1.78 9.44
N ARG A 70 -2.25 -0.60 8.87
CA ARG A 70 -1.50 -0.42 7.64
C ARG A 70 -0.49 0.73 7.80
N PRO A 71 0.61 0.73 7.04
CA PRO A 71 1.52 1.88 6.97
C PRO A 71 0.79 3.16 6.54
N ASP A 72 1.13 4.29 7.16
CA ASP A 72 0.63 5.62 6.81
C ASP A 72 1.50 6.27 5.73
N SER A 73 1.56 5.63 4.56
CA SER A 73 2.41 6.10 3.46
C SER A 73 1.81 7.32 2.74
N PHE A 74 2.66 8.29 2.42
CA PHE A 74 2.27 9.51 1.72
C PHE A 74 3.40 10.01 0.80
N PHE A 75 3.02 10.66 -0.30
CA PHE A 75 3.94 11.31 -1.22
C PHE A 75 4.23 12.73 -0.75
N LYS A 76 5.43 12.97 -0.19
CA LYS A 76 5.81 14.26 0.41
C LYS A 76 5.68 15.45 -0.54
N ASN A 77 5.98 15.24 -1.82
CA ASN A 77 5.99 16.29 -2.84
C ASN A 77 4.71 16.32 -3.68
N ALA A 78 3.70 15.52 -3.34
CA ALA A 78 2.43 15.59 -4.03
C ALA A 78 1.80 16.96 -3.78
N LYS A 79 1.67 17.77 -4.84
CA LYS A 79 0.87 18.99 -4.78
C LYS A 79 -0.60 18.61 -4.92
N LYS A 80 -1.44 19.25 -4.11
CA LYS A 80 -2.89 19.16 -4.20
C LYS A 80 -3.38 20.49 -4.77
N ASP A 81 -3.59 20.54 -6.07
CA ASP A 81 -4.24 21.69 -6.71
C ASP A 81 -5.72 21.38 -6.95
N LYS A 82 -6.55 22.41 -7.17
CA LYS A 82 -8.01 22.25 -7.34
C LYS A 82 -8.39 21.31 -8.48
N ASN A 83 -7.52 21.16 -9.48
CA ASN A 83 -7.74 20.31 -10.66
C ASN A 83 -6.90 19.02 -10.65
N HIS A 84 -5.82 18.95 -9.87
CA HIS A 84 -4.91 17.81 -9.82
C HIS A 84 -4.61 17.46 -8.37
N SER A 85 -5.34 16.48 -7.84
CA SER A 85 -5.10 15.92 -6.52
C SER A 85 -4.71 14.45 -6.61
N LEU A 86 -3.86 14.00 -5.68
CA LEU A 86 -3.59 12.59 -5.49
C LEU A 86 -4.91 11.87 -5.15
N HIS A 87 -5.41 11.09 -6.09
CA HIS A 87 -6.53 10.18 -5.87
C HIS A 87 -5.97 8.77 -5.77
N GLY A 88 -5.94 8.23 -4.55
CA GLY A 88 -5.57 6.83 -4.33
C GLY A 88 -6.84 6.01 -4.13
N GLN A 89 -7.10 5.06 -5.04
CA GLN A 89 -8.06 3.99 -4.79
C GLN A 89 -7.26 2.74 -4.43
N ILE A 90 -7.68 2.04 -3.37
CA ILE A 90 -7.13 0.73 -3.05
C ILE A 90 -7.99 -0.30 -3.75
N ASP A 91 -7.43 -0.94 -4.76
CA ASP A 91 -8.19 -1.90 -5.58
C ASP A 91 -8.07 -3.33 -5.08
N THR A 92 -7.06 -3.66 -4.29
CA THR A 92 -6.80 -5.04 -3.86
C THR A 92 -6.10 -5.10 -2.52
N PHE A 93 -6.57 -6.02 -1.68
CA PHE A 93 -5.91 -6.42 -0.45
C PHE A 93 -5.81 -7.95 -0.41
N ALA A 94 -4.60 -8.47 -0.17
CA ALA A 94 -4.35 -9.90 -0.12
C ALA A 94 -3.58 -10.28 1.16
N LEU A 95 -3.93 -11.42 1.75
CA LEU A 95 -3.12 -12.08 2.75
C LEU A 95 -2.35 -13.23 2.10
N MET A 96 -1.03 -13.21 2.29
CA MET A 96 -0.11 -14.24 1.86
C MET A 96 0.33 -15.09 3.08
N PRO A 97 0.65 -16.37 2.90
CA PRO A 97 1.17 -17.26 3.93
C PRO A 97 2.54 -16.77 4.43
N HIS A 98 2.94 -17.30 5.58
CA HIS A 98 4.09 -16.86 6.36
C HIS A 98 5.47 -17.08 5.66
N GLU A 99 5.53 -17.80 4.55
CA GLU A 99 6.79 -18.22 3.91
C GLU A 99 7.00 -17.61 2.53
N PHE A 100 7.98 -16.70 2.45
CA PHE A 100 8.95 -16.55 1.35
C PHE A 100 10.31 -16.22 1.96
#